data_AF-A0A7V9NUU6-F1
#
_entry.id   AF-A0A7V9NUU6-F1
#
_cell.length_a   1.000
_cell.length_b   1.000
_cell.length_c   1.000
_cell.angle_alpha   90.00
_cell.angle_beta   90.00
_cell.angle_gamma   90.00
#
_symmetry.space_group_name_H-M   'P 1'
#
loop_
_entity.id
_entity.type
_entity.pdbx_description
1 polymer ?
#
loop_
_entity_poly.entity_id
_entity_poly.type
_entity_poly.pdbx_seq_one_letter_code
_entity_poly.pdbx_strand_id
1 'polypeptide(L)'
;MDTLQSREEITEAFRGVLARFSNLVRPLTAEQLATPSRCEGWTVGDVAGHFVGSIAEIAAGDLDGQGTPPVTKRQVEDRRGLTGAELADELDAATIQLGGLLDVLDDNAWNAPAGGGFDGSLGRGVEALLFDGAVHADDIDNELGLDHHPTEAEIVA
;
A
#
# COMPACT_ATOMS: atom_id res chain seq x y z
N MET A 1 -22.14 15.75 0.89
CA MET A 1 -22.12 16.13 -0.54
C MET A 1 -20.89 15.44 -1.05
N ASP A 2 -21.02 14.18 -1.47
CA ASP A 2 -19.89 13.36 -1.92
C ASP A 2 -19.34 13.96 -3.20
N THR A 3 -18.18 14.57 -3.11
CA THR A 3 -17.35 14.79 -4.28
C THR A 3 -16.74 13.44 -4.64
N LEU A 4 -17.26 12.81 -5.69
CA LEU A 4 -16.56 11.73 -6.37
C LEU A 4 -15.18 12.29 -6.78
N GLN A 5 -14.11 11.78 -6.18
CA GLN A 5 -12.75 12.19 -6.53
C GLN A 5 -12.47 11.80 -7.99
N SER A 6 -11.85 12.71 -8.74
CA SER A 6 -11.40 12.44 -10.11
C SER A 6 -10.28 11.39 -10.13
N ARG A 7 -10.06 10.75 -11.30
CA ARG A 7 -8.92 9.84 -11.50
C ARG A 7 -7.60 10.51 -11.11
N GLU A 8 -7.42 11.76 -11.53
CA GLU A 8 -6.21 12.52 -11.25
C GLU A 8 -6.01 12.72 -9.74
N GLU A 9 -7.07 13.08 -9.01
CA GLU A 9 -7.00 13.23 -7.56
C GLU A 9 -6.68 11.91 -6.85
N ILE A 10 -7.30 10.80 -7.26
CA ILE A 10 -7.05 9.47 -6.67
C ILE A 10 -5.62 9.00 -6.95
N THR A 11 -5.15 9.15 -8.19
CA THR A 11 -3.79 8.74 -8.55
C THR A 11 -2.72 9.58 -7.87
N GLU A 12 -2.94 10.89 -7.70
CA GLU A 12 -2.04 11.75 -6.93
C GLU A 12 -2.06 11.40 -5.43
N ALA A 13 -3.24 11.18 -4.85
CA ALA A 13 -3.36 10.74 -3.46
C ALA A 13 -2.63 9.40 -3.22
N PHE A 14 -2.79 8.45 -4.15
CA PHE A 14 -2.14 7.14 -4.06
C PHE A 14 -0.62 7.26 -4.14
N ARG A 15 -0.08 8.07 -5.07
CA ARG A 15 1.36 8.39 -5.11
C ARG A 15 1.84 8.99 -3.79
N GLY A 16 1.04 9.88 -3.20
CA GLY A 16 1.31 10.44 -1.89
C GLY A 16 1.41 9.39 -0.78
N VAL A 17 0.49 8.42 -0.74
CA VAL A 17 0.50 7.33 0.25
C VAL A 17 1.77 6.50 0.11
N LEU A 18 2.13 6.09 -1.12
CA LEU A 18 3.33 5.28 -1.35
C LEU A 18 4.61 5.99 -0.86
N ALA A 19 4.73 7.29 -1.18
CA ALA A 19 5.87 8.09 -0.73
C ALA A 19 5.90 8.27 0.79
N ARG A 20 4.74 8.51 1.43
CA ARG A 20 4.64 8.62 2.89
C ARG A 20 5.01 7.30 3.57
N PHE A 21 4.50 6.18 3.08
CA PHE A 21 4.76 4.85 3.63
C PHE A 21 6.25 4.48 3.53
N SER A 22 6.89 4.76 2.38
CA SER A 22 8.34 4.58 2.22
C SER A 22 9.13 5.40 3.25
N ASN A 23 8.79 6.68 3.43
CA ASN A 23 9.44 7.54 4.43
C ASN A 23 9.18 7.10 5.88
N LEU A 24 8.00 6.54 6.17
CA LEU A 24 7.64 6.01 7.49
C LEU A 24 8.47 4.78 7.84
N VAL A 25 8.58 3.83 6.90
CA VAL A 25 9.23 2.53 7.16
C VAL A 25 10.76 2.62 7.10
N ARG A 26 11.30 3.46 6.22
CA ARG A 26 12.75 3.59 5.99
C ARG A 26 13.60 3.74 7.27
N PRO A 27 13.26 4.60 8.25
CA PRO A 27 14.08 4.79 9.44
C PRO A 27 13.84 3.76 10.55
N LEU A 28 12.87 2.85 10.41
CA LEU A 28 12.49 1.94 11.49
C LEU A 28 13.62 0.98 11.86
N THR A 29 13.91 0.89 13.16
CA THR A 29 14.89 -0.06 13.68
C THR A 29 14.33 -1.48 13.75
N ALA A 30 15.21 -2.46 13.93
CA ALA A 30 14.80 -3.84 14.15
C ALA A 30 13.89 -3.99 15.38
N GLU A 31 14.12 -3.23 16.46
CA GLU A 31 13.22 -3.24 17.62
C GLU A 31 11.84 -2.69 17.29
N GLN A 32 11.76 -1.60 16.52
CA GLN A 32 10.47 -1.01 16.11
C GLN A 32 9.69 -1.93 15.17
N LEU A 33 10.37 -2.59 14.23
CA LEU A 33 9.76 -3.59 13.34
C LEU A 33 9.27 -4.83 14.09
N ALA A 34 9.87 -5.14 15.25
CA ALA A 34 9.46 -6.25 16.11
C ALA A 34 8.31 -5.88 17.08
N THR A 35 7.90 -4.61 17.14
CA THR A 35 6.76 -4.17 17.95
C THR A 35 5.47 -4.85 17.47
N PRO A 36 4.65 -5.43 18.36
CA PRO A 36 3.32 -5.95 18.00
C PRO A 36 2.46 -4.87 17.35
N SER A 37 1.67 -5.21 16.33
CA SER A 37 0.72 -4.28 15.71
C SER A 37 -0.72 -4.53 16.18
N ARG A 38 -1.65 -3.68 15.71
CA ARG A 38 -3.11 -3.87 15.91
C ARG A 38 -3.67 -5.07 15.16
N CYS A 39 -2.98 -5.51 14.10
CA CYS A 39 -3.32 -6.73 13.39
C CYS A 39 -2.92 -7.92 14.27
N GLU A 40 -3.89 -8.67 14.78
CA GLU A 40 -3.64 -9.74 15.75
C GLU A 40 -2.59 -10.75 15.25
N GLY A 41 -1.54 -10.92 16.03
CA GLY A 41 -0.44 -11.85 15.73
C GLY A 41 0.60 -11.33 14.74
N TRP A 42 0.52 -10.07 14.33
CA TRP A 42 1.49 -9.43 13.43
C TRP A 42 2.34 -8.42 14.18
N THR A 43 3.56 -8.19 13.69
CA THR A 43 4.38 -7.05 14.09
C THR A 43 4.22 -5.88 13.11
N VAL A 44 4.75 -4.71 13.48
CA VAL A 44 4.92 -3.56 12.56
C VAL A 44 5.63 -3.98 11.27
N GLY A 45 6.66 -4.83 11.37
CA GLY A 45 7.37 -5.38 10.21
C GLY A 45 6.53 -6.31 9.35
N ASP A 46 5.64 -7.11 9.95
CA ASP A 46 4.69 -7.93 9.17
C ASP A 46 3.68 -7.03 8.42
N VAL A 47 3.16 -5.98 9.04
CA VAL A 47 2.26 -5.00 8.39
C VAL A 47 2.96 -4.29 7.24
N ALA A 48 4.18 -3.77 7.47
CA ALA A 48 4.97 -3.13 6.44
C ALA A 48 5.31 -4.10 5.29
N GLY A 49 5.69 -5.33 5.61
CA GLY A 49 5.98 -6.37 4.62
C GLY A 49 4.77 -6.73 3.77
N HIS A 50 3.58 -6.81 4.37
CA HIS A 50 2.33 -7.04 3.63
C HIS A 50 2.08 -5.93 2.60
N PHE A 51 2.04 -4.67 3.04
CA PHE A 51 1.73 -3.56 2.14
C PHE A 51 2.76 -3.43 1.01
N VAL A 52 4.07 -3.45 1.36
CA VAL A 52 5.15 -3.41 0.36
C VAL A 52 5.04 -4.58 -0.62
N GLY A 53 4.74 -5.77 -0.13
CA GLY A 53 4.58 -6.95 -0.98
C GLY A 53 3.40 -6.87 -1.93
N SER A 54 2.26 -6.36 -1.47
CA SER A 54 1.10 -6.10 -2.32
C SER A 54 1.47 -5.14 -3.46
N ILE A 55 2.12 -4.01 -3.13
CA ILE A 55 2.53 -3.02 -4.13
C ILE A 55 3.56 -3.59 -5.12
N ALA A 56 4.56 -4.34 -4.65
CA ALA A 56 5.59 -4.93 -5.49
C ALA A 56 5.04 -5.99 -6.44
N GLU A 57 4.16 -6.88 -5.97
CA GLU A 57 3.53 -7.91 -6.80
C GLU A 57 2.60 -7.30 -7.86
N ILE A 58 1.79 -6.30 -7.49
CA ILE A 58 0.91 -5.58 -8.43
C ILE A 58 1.75 -4.84 -9.48
N ALA A 59 2.84 -4.17 -9.09
CA ALA A 59 3.77 -3.53 -10.01
C ALA A 59 4.38 -4.52 -11.02
N ALA A 60 4.64 -5.75 -10.58
CA ALA A 60 5.13 -6.85 -11.42
C ALA A 60 4.04 -7.52 -12.27
N GLY A 61 2.76 -7.15 -12.09
CA GLY A 61 1.61 -7.75 -12.77
C GLY A 61 1.17 -9.09 -12.17
N ASP A 62 1.63 -9.45 -10.97
CA ASP A 62 1.18 -10.62 -10.23
C ASP A 62 -0.09 -10.28 -9.44
N LEU A 63 -1.23 -10.42 -10.11
CA LEU A 63 -2.54 -10.03 -9.59
C LEU A 63 -3.33 -11.21 -9.01
N ASP A 64 -2.88 -12.45 -9.22
CA ASP A 64 -3.68 -13.63 -8.90
C ASP A 64 -3.83 -13.82 -7.38
N GLY A 65 -5.07 -13.77 -6.90
CA GLY A 65 -5.37 -13.99 -5.48
C GLY A 65 -4.95 -12.83 -4.57
N GLN A 66 -4.68 -11.64 -5.11
CA GLN A 66 -4.42 -10.45 -4.29
C GLN A 66 -5.55 -10.22 -3.28
N GLY A 67 -5.18 -9.84 -2.04
CA GLY A 67 -6.11 -9.68 -0.92
C GLY A 67 -6.65 -10.98 -0.31
N THR A 68 -6.24 -12.16 -0.79
CA THR A 68 -6.62 -13.43 -0.17
C THR A 68 -5.66 -13.82 0.96
N PRO A 69 -6.12 -14.54 2.00
CA PRO A 69 -5.24 -14.93 3.12
C PRO A 69 -3.95 -15.66 2.73
N PRO A 70 -3.94 -16.58 1.74
CA PRO A 70 -2.70 -17.23 1.31
C PRO A 70 -1.67 -16.26 0.71
N VAL A 71 -2.12 -15.29 -0.10
CA VAL A 71 -1.24 -14.31 -0.75
C VAL A 71 -0.75 -13.28 0.28
N THR A 72 -1.65 -12.75 1.11
CA THR A 72 -1.30 -11.87 2.23
C THR A 72 -0.24 -12.51 3.14
N LYS A 73 -0.43 -13.78 3.50
CA LYS A 73 0.55 -14.53 4.31
C LYS A 73 1.92 -14.64 3.61
N ARG A 74 1.94 -14.95 2.31
CA ARG A 74 3.17 -15.03 1.52
C ARG A 74 3.90 -13.69 1.48
N GLN A 75 3.19 -12.59 1.23
CA GLN A 75 3.76 -11.23 1.19
C GLN A 75 4.51 -10.89 2.47
N VAL A 76 3.92 -11.25 3.62
CA VAL A 76 4.55 -11.14 4.94
C VAL A 76 5.77 -12.05 5.04
N GLU A 77 5.60 -13.36 4.79
CA GLU A 77 6.66 -14.37 4.98
C GLU A 77 7.90 -14.08 4.14
N ASP A 78 7.74 -13.66 2.89
CA ASP A 78 8.82 -13.37 1.95
C ASP A 78 9.67 -12.16 2.37
N ARG A 79 9.12 -11.28 3.21
CA ARG A 79 9.76 -10.02 3.65
C ARG A 79 10.17 -10.03 5.12
N ARG A 80 9.97 -11.15 5.82
CA ARG A 80 10.40 -11.29 7.21
C ARG A 80 11.91 -11.16 7.34
N GLY A 81 12.33 -10.30 8.26
CA GLY A 81 13.74 -10.05 8.56
C GLY A 81 14.39 -8.98 7.68
N LEU A 82 13.68 -8.42 6.70
CA LEU A 82 14.14 -7.21 6.01
C LEU A 82 14.17 -6.02 6.97
N THR A 83 15.13 -5.15 6.74
CA THR A 83 15.23 -3.86 7.41
C THR A 83 14.21 -2.87 6.84
N GLY A 84 13.91 -1.81 7.60
CA GLY A 84 13.05 -0.74 7.13
C GLY A 84 13.56 -0.09 5.83
N ALA A 85 14.88 0.02 5.69
CA ALA A 85 15.50 0.53 4.47
C ALA A 85 15.30 -0.39 3.26
N GLU A 86 15.42 -1.71 3.43
CA GLU A 86 15.18 -2.69 2.34
C GLU A 86 13.72 -2.70 1.91
N LEU A 87 12.78 -2.63 2.85
CA LEU A 87 11.34 -2.51 2.57
C LEU A 87 11.03 -1.21 1.80
N ALA A 88 11.61 -0.09 2.23
CA ALA A 88 11.43 1.19 1.54
C ALA A 88 12.05 1.20 0.14
N ASP A 89 13.22 0.59 -0.05
CA ASP A 89 13.86 0.48 -1.36
C ASP A 89 13.03 -0.38 -2.34
N GLU A 90 12.42 -1.46 -1.85
CA GLU A 90 11.49 -2.28 -2.64
C GLU A 90 10.23 -1.49 -3.03
N LEU A 91 9.63 -0.76 -2.08
CA LEU A 91 8.47 0.07 -2.32
C LEU A 91 8.76 1.19 -3.32
N ASP A 92 9.92 1.84 -3.21
CA ASP A 92 10.35 2.91 -4.13
C ASP A 92 10.50 2.35 -5.56
N ALA A 93 11.08 1.15 -5.72
CA ALA A 93 11.20 0.50 -7.01
C ALA A 93 9.83 0.15 -7.63
N ALA A 94 8.90 -0.38 -6.82
CA ALA A 94 7.54 -0.68 -7.26
C ALA A 94 6.75 0.59 -7.61
N THR A 95 6.95 1.67 -6.85
CA THR A 95 6.32 2.98 -7.07
C THR A 95 6.72 3.59 -8.41
N ILE A 96 7.98 3.43 -8.83
CA ILE A 96 8.44 3.88 -10.14
C ILE A 96 7.70 3.14 -11.26
N GLN A 97 7.55 1.81 -11.14
CA GLN A 97 6.86 0.99 -12.13
C GLN A 97 5.37 1.33 -12.21
N LEU A 98 4.68 1.38 -11.07
CA LEU A 98 3.27 1.78 -11.01
C LEU A 98 3.08 3.21 -11.50
N GLY A 99 4.00 4.11 -11.20
CA GLY A 99 3.94 5.49 -11.65
C GLY A 99 3.86 5.60 -13.17
N GLY A 100 4.68 4.81 -13.90
CA GLY A 100 4.62 4.75 -15.35
C GLY A 100 3.30 4.16 -15.89
N LEU A 101 2.69 3.22 -15.17
CA LEU A 101 1.38 2.68 -15.52
C LEU A 101 0.27 3.71 -15.33
N LEU A 102 0.23 4.39 -14.17
CA LEU A 102 -0.79 5.39 -13.86
C LEU A 102 -0.79 6.55 -14.86
N ASP A 103 0.39 6.96 -15.35
CA ASP A 103 0.51 8.07 -16.32
C ASP A 103 -0.14 7.78 -17.68
N VAL A 104 -0.36 6.51 -18.02
CA VAL A 104 -0.92 6.10 -19.33
C VAL A 104 -2.35 5.58 -19.25
N LEU A 105 -2.94 5.47 -18.06
CA LEU A 105 -4.32 5.02 -17.89
C LEU A 105 -5.31 6.10 -18.34
N ASP A 106 -6.03 5.82 -19.43
CA ASP A 106 -7.17 6.62 -19.84
C ASP A 106 -8.44 6.26 -19.03
N ASP A 107 -9.54 7.00 -19.25
CA ASP A 107 -10.79 6.76 -18.51
C ASP A 107 -11.43 5.42 -18.86
N ASN A 108 -11.17 4.89 -20.06
CA ASN A 108 -11.67 3.57 -20.43
C ASN A 108 -10.96 2.48 -19.63
N ALA A 109 -9.62 2.56 -19.53
CA ALA A 109 -8.82 1.65 -18.72
C ALA A 109 -9.15 1.77 -17.23
N TRP A 110 -9.34 2.99 -16.73
CA TRP A 110 -9.75 3.25 -15.35
C TRP A 110 -11.06 2.55 -14.97
N ASN A 111 -12.02 2.54 -15.89
CA ASN A 111 -13.33 1.91 -15.71
C ASN A 111 -13.38 0.43 -16.11
N ALA A 112 -12.31 -0.12 -16.69
CA ALA A 112 -12.24 -1.52 -17.05
C ALA A 112 -12.02 -2.41 -15.81
N PRO A 113 -12.35 -3.71 -15.87
CA PRO A 113 -12.10 -4.65 -14.77
C PRO A 113 -10.61 -4.71 -14.37
N ALA A 114 -10.31 -4.74 -13.08
CA ALA A 114 -8.93 -4.76 -12.57
C ALA A 114 -8.16 -6.06 -12.86
N GLY A 115 -8.87 -7.19 -13.03
CA GLY A 115 -8.27 -8.52 -13.16
C GLY A 115 -7.92 -9.14 -11.80
N GLY A 116 -7.17 -10.26 -11.80
CA GLY A 116 -6.64 -10.87 -10.57
C GLY A 116 -7.65 -11.51 -9.61
N GLY A 117 -8.94 -11.54 -9.97
CA GLY A 117 -10.01 -11.98 -9.08
C GLY A 117 -10.62 -10.87 -8.22
N PHE A 118 -10.19 -9.62 -8.39
CA PHE A 118 -10.81 -8.45 -7.75
C PHE A 118 -12.15 -8.10 -8.43
N ASP A 119 -13.22 -8.01 -7.64
CA ASP A 119 -14.56 -7.66 -8.11
C ASP A 119 -14.74 -6.14 -8.17
N GLY A 120 -14.15 -5.52 -9.20
CA GLY A 120 -14.21 -4.07 -9.39
C GLY A 120 -13.44 -3.57 -10.60
N SER A 121 -13.56 -2.26 -10.87
CA SER A 121 -12.76 -1.60 -11.88
C SER A 121 -11.32 -1.40 -11.42
N LEU A 122 -10.42 -1.12 -12.36
CA LEU A 122 -9.03 -0.76 -12.07
C LEU A 122 -8.97 0.46 -11.12
N GLY A 123 -9.80 1.48 -11.36
CA GLY A 123 -9.92 2.62 -10.47
C GLY A 123 -10.31 2.24 -9.05
N ARG A 124 -11.26 1.31 -8.89
CA ARG A 124 -11.64 0.78 -7.57
C ARG A 124 -10.52 -0.03 -6.91
N GLY A 125 -9.68 -0.69 -7.71
CA GLY A 125 -8.45 -1.33 -7.21
C GLY A 125 -7.46 -0.31 -6.67
N VAL A 126 -7.24 0.80 -7.39
CA VAL A 126 -6.35 1.89 -6.93
C VAL A 126 -6.89 2.56 -5.65
N GLU A 127 -8.20 2.83 -5.57
CA GLU A 127 -8.84 3.33 -4.35
C GLU A 127 -8.65 2.36 -3.17
N ALA A 128 -8.80 1.05 -3.40
CA ALA A 128 -8.57 0.05 -2.37
C ALA A 128 -7.12 0.06 -1.86
N LEU A 129 -6.14 0.19 -2.75
CA LEU A 129 -4.72 0.30 -2.37
C LEU A 129 -4.39 1.61 -1.66
N LEU A 130 -5.05 2.70 -2.05
CA LEU A 130 -4.95 3.98 -1.35
C LEU A 130 -5.44 3.85 0.10
N PHE A 131 -6.62 3.27 0.30
CA PHE A 131 -7.18 3.02 1.62
C PHE A 131 -6.30 2.06 2.45
N ASP A 132 -5.87 0.95 1.85
CA ASP A 132 -5.01 -0.04 2.50
C ASP A 132 -3.70 0.57 3.01
N GLY A 133 -3.03 1.36 2.17
CA GLY A 133 -1.80 2.05 2.55
C GLY A 133 -2.00 3.10 3.65
N ALA A 134 -3.13 3.82 3.63
CA ALA A 134 -3.47 4.78 4.68
C ALA A 134 -3.73 4.10 6.03
N VAL A 135 -4.51 3.01 6.03
CA VAL A 135 -4.79 2.22 7.25
C VAL A 135 -3.51 1.63 7.82
N HIS A 136 -2.66 1.03 6.98
CA HIS A 136 -1.44 0.40 7.47
C HIS A 136 -0.36 1.40 7.88
N ALA A 137 -0.34 2.60 7.31
CA ALA A 137 0.48 3.69 7.84
C ALA A 137 0.00 4.09 9.25
N ASP A 138 -1.31 4.29 9.44
CA ASP A 138 -1.91 4.61 10.74
C ASP A 138 -1.64 3.51 11.79
N ASP A 139 -1.72 2.23 11.41
CA ASP A 139 -1.38 1.11 12.28
C ASP A 139 0.06 1.18 12.79
N ILE A 140 1.01 1.53 11.93
CA ILE A 140 2.43 1.65 12.29
C ILE A 140 2.66 2.88 13.15
N ASP A 141 2.14 4.04 12.75
CA ASP A 141 2.35 5.30 13.44
C ASP A 141 1.78 5.26 14.86
N ASN A 142 0.55 4.75 15.03
CA ASN A 142 -0.06 4.64 16.35
C ASN A 142 0.72 3.73 17.30
N GLU A 143 1.18 2.56 16.82
CA GLU A 143 1.87 1.59 17.67
C GLU A 143 3.28 2.03 18.04
N LEU A 144 3.90 2.90 17.22
CA LEU A 144 5.19 3.51 17.51
C LEU A 144 5.06 4.88 18.22
N GLY A 145 3.86 5.41 18.38
CA GLY A 145 3.62 6.74 18.95
C GLY A 145 4.22 7.86 18.11
N LEU A 146 4.23 7.70 16.79
CA LEU A 146 4.69 8.69 15.83
C LEU A 146 3.54 9.66 15.52
N ASP A 147 3.81 10.97 15.54
CA ASP A 147 2.83 11.98 15.14
C ASP A 147 2.69 11.98 13.60
N HIS A 148 1.75 11.20 13.09
CA HIS A 148 1.30 11.26 11.70
C HIS A 148 -0.08 11.90 11.57
N HIS A 149 -0.28 12.71 10.54
CA HIS A 149 -1.56 13.30 10.20
C HIS A 149 -1.93 12.90 8.77
N PRO A 150 -2.87 11.95 8.59
CA PRO A 150 -3.35 11.61 7.26
C PRO A 150 -4.05 12.83 6.64
N THR A 151 -3.90 12.99 5.33
CA THR A 151 -4.59 14.02 4.55
C THR A 151 -6.07 13.70 4.45
N GLU A 152 -6.92 14.71 4.22
CA GLU A 152 -8.37 14.52 4.11
C GLU A 152 -8.74 13.51 3.01
N ALA A 153 -7.99 13.47 1.90
CA ALA A 153 -8.20 12.51 0.81
C ALA A 153 -7.99 11.04 1.22
N GLU A 154 -7.14 10.77 2.22
CA GLU A 154 -6.88 9.42 2.75
C GLU A 154 -7.96 8.96 3.75
N ILE A 155 -8.70 9.90 4.35
CA ILE A 155 -9.71 9.62 5.39
C ILE A 155 -11.07 9.29 4.78
N VAL A 156 -11.36 9.78 3.57
CA VAL A 156 -12.66 9.61 2.88
C VAL A 156 -12.62 8.70 1.65
N ALA A 157 -11.51 7.98 1.41
CA ALA A 157 -11.40 6.96 0.38
C ALA A 157 -12.19 5.67 0.72
#